data_AF-A0A9D7XSQ9-F1
#
_entry.id   AF-A0A9D7XSQ9-F1
#
_cell.length_a   1.000
_cell.length_b   1.000
_cell.length_c   1.000
_cell.angle_alpha   90.00
_cell.angle_beta   90.00
_cell.angle_gamma   90.00
#
_symmetry.space_group_name_H-M   'P 1'
#
loop_
_entity.id
_entity.type
_entity.pdbx_description
1 polymer ?
#
loop_
_entity_poly.entity_id
_entity_poly.type
_entity_poly.pdbx_seq_one_letter_code
_entity_poly.pdbx_strand_id
1 'polypeptide(L)'
;MDPTYYLFLGMVLSLTLFQLNQRYASPVLAIINRWLRWLIFAMGAAKITVDSGWLDRPYWVLAAGFFLLWFLGETLYNWLAIHALSVSPLPLFPRFTMNSSGEEWPTNPRFLKIRDWLRAQSFKHVQALRAEVAPGVYLRVSIYQDQASQIRLQITFIPQPNGAISVCYSLATQTTSGYRYVTDNLYLPFGGFYPENWLVSRNPWSRTLPSLLALHRKRLVRANAMALEWNTDPLNDLNSQQVELEQVNTELGFLTPHQDREDYGKMTYEGRYRVWKEIWLLNYFGRSARYE
;
A
#
# COMPACT_ATOMS: atom_id res chain seq x y z
N MET A 1 10.50 -37.17 12.23
CA MET A 1 9.06 -36.86 12.17
C MET A 1 8.64 -36.75 10.72
N ASP A 2 7.48 -37.29 10.36
CA ASP A 2 6.97 -37.25 8.98
C ASP A 2 6.65 -35.78 8.56
N PRO A 3 7.21 -35.28 7.44
CA PRO A 3 6.93 -33.95 6.89
C PRO A 3 5.44 -33.63 6.73
N THR A 4 4.60 -34.67 6.60
CA THR A 4 3.15 -34.58 6.43
C THR A 4 2.47 -33.85 7.58
N TYR A 5 2.91 -34.05 8.83
CA TYR A 5 2.32 -33.36 9.99
C TYR A 5 2.59 -31.85 9.95
N TYR A 6 3.79 -31.45 9.57
CA TYR A 6 4.15 -30.03 9.43
C TYR A 6 3.41 -29.35 8.28
N LEU A 7 3.22 -30.07 7.16
CA LEU A 7 2.42 -29.60 6.04
C LEU A 7 0.96 -29.38 6.45
N PHE A 8 0.36 -30.35 7.13
CA PHE A 8 -1.01 -30.24 7.61
C PHE A 8 -1.19 -29.07 8.60
N LEU A 9 -0.28 -28.94 9.57
CA LEU A 9 -0.27 -27.81 10.50
C LEU A 9 -0.14 -26.47 9.75
N GLY A 10 0.75 -26.41 8.77
CA GLY A 10 0.92 -25.24 7.91
C GLY A 10 -0.36 -24.88 7.16
N MET A 11 -1.07 -25.87 6.59
CA MET A 11 -2.34 -25.66 5.90
C MET A 11 -3.42 -25.10 6.83
N VAL A 12 -3.59 -25.69 8.01
CA VAL A 12 -4.54 -25.21 9.03
C VAL A 12 -4.21 -23.77 9.45
N LEU A 13 -2.92 -23.49 9.72
CA LEU A 13 -2.47 -22.15 10.08
C LEU A 13 -2.71 -21.14 8.94
N SER A 14 -2.45 -21.52 7.69
CA SER A 14 -2.69 -20.65 6.53
C SER A 14 -4.16 -20.34 6.36
N LEU A 15 -5.04 -21.34 6.50
CA LEU A 15 -6.50 -21.13 6.44
C LEU A 15 -6.96 -20.20 7.56
N THR A 16 -6.43 -20.39 8.77
CA THR A 16 -6.75 -19.54 9.93
C THR A 16 -6.32 -18.09 9.69
N LEU A 17 -5.09 -17.88 9.21
CA LEU A 17 -4.57 -16.56 8.87
C LEU A 17 -5.38 -15.91 7.73
N PHE A 18 -5.77 -16.68 6.74
CA PHE A 18 -6.63 -16.21 5.64
C PHE A 18 -7.98 -15.72 6.16
N GLN A 19 -8.65 -16.51 7.00
CA GLN A 19 -9.95 -16.14 7.60
C GLN A 19 -9.84 -14.89 8.49
N LEU A 20 -8.78 -14.80 9.31
CA LEU A 20 -8.52 -13.60 10.09
C LEU A 20 -8.28 -12.39 9.19
N ASN A 21 -7.49 -12.55 8.13
CA ASN A 21 -7.20 -11.45 7.23
C ASN A 21 -8.44 -10.98 6.43
N GLN A 22 -9.39 -11.87 6.13
CA GLN A 22 -10.66 -11.45 5.53
C GLN A 22 -11.43 -10.47 6.43
N ARG A 23 -11.35 -10.64 7.76
CA ARG A 23 -12.03 -9.75 8.72
C ARG A 23 -11.26 -8.46 8.96
N TYR A 24 -9.93 -8.55 9.08
CA TYR A 24 -9.11 -7.41 9.49
C TYR A 24 -8.52 -6.60 8.33
N ALA A 25 -8.42 -7.16 7.12
CA ALA A 25 -7.74 -6.55 5.97
C ALA A 25 -6.33 -6.04 6.35
N SER A 26 -5.55 -6.85 7.06
CA SER A 26 -4.25 -6.48 7.59
C SER A 26 -3.12 -6.88 6.62
N PRO A 27 -2.33 -5.93 6.09
CA PRO A 27 -1.22 -6.27 5.20
C PRO A 27 -0.18 -7.17 5.89
N VAL A 28 0.00 -7.06 7.21
CA VAL A 28 0.92 -7.91 7.97
C VAL A 28 0.48 -9.38 7.96
N LEU A 29 -0.82 -9.64 8.20
CA LEU A 29 -1.36 -11.00 8.12
C LEU A 29 -1.26 -11.54 6.70
N ALA A 30 -1.50 -10.68 5.70
CA ALA A 30 -1.36 -11.04 4.30
C ALA A 30 0.08 -11.46 3.94
N ILE A 31 1.09 -10.73 4.42
CA ILE A 31 2.52 -11.05 4.20
C ILE A 31 2.87 -12.42 4.78
N ILE A 32 2.53 -12.65 6.05
CA ILE A 32 2.84 -13.92 6.74
C ILE A 32 2.14 -15.08 6.04
N ASN A 33 0.85 -14.92 5.70
CA ASN A 33 0.10 -15.95 5.01
C ASN A 33 0.62 -16.22 3.60
N ARG A 34 1.16 -15.21 2.91
CA ARG A 34 1.75 -15.38 1.57
C ARG A 34 3.00 -16.23 1.62
N TRP A 35 3.92 -15.94 2.54
CA TRP A 35 5.11 -16.79 2.78
C TRP A 35 4.73 -18.22 3.17
N LEU A 36 3.77 -18.37 4.08
CA LEU A 36 3.32 -19.68 4.52
C LEU A 36 2.73 -20.51 3.38
N ARG A 37 1.86 -19.92 2.55
CA ARG A 37 1.32 -20.60 1.35
C ARG A 37 2.42 -21.02 0.39
N TRP A 38 3.41 -20.16 0.17
CA TRP A 38 4.52 -20.46 -0.73
C TRP A 38 5.32 -21.68 -0.27
N LEU A 39 5.63 -21.74 1.03
CA LEU A 39 6.28 -22.89 1.64
C LEU A 39 5.41 -24.15 1.54
N ILE A 40 4.11 -24.05 1.79
CA ILE A 40 3.18 -25.19 1.68
C ILE A 40 3.12 -25.71 0.23
N PHE A 41 3.02 -24.83 -0.77
CA PHE A 41 3.00 -25.23 -2.18
C PHE A 41 4.30 -25.93 -2.58
N ALA A 42 5.44 -25.35 -2.23
CA ALA A 42 6.76 -25.90 -2.56
C ALA A 42 6.99 -27.27 -1.90
N MET A 43 6.75 -27.37 -0.59
CA MET A 43 6.95 -28.59 0.19
C MET A 43 5.91 -29.67 -0.14
N GLY A 44 4.66 -29.27 -0.40
CA GLY A 44 3.57 -30.17 -0.78
C GLY A 44 3.77 -30.77 -2.17
N ALA A 45 4.12 -29.95 -3.17
CA ALA A 45 4.44 -30.44 -4.51
C ALA A 45 5.65 -31.38 -4.51
N ALA A 46 6.69 -31.06 -3.73
CA ALA A 46 7.84 -31.95 -3.54
C ALA A 46 7.43 -33.29 -2.93
N LYS A 47 6.54 -33.29 -1.94
CA LYS A 47 6.06 -34.53 -1.28
C LYS A 47 5.31 -35.42 -2.26
N ILE A 48 4.37 -34.86 -3.01
CA ILE A 48 3.60 -35.56 -4.04
C ILE A 48 4.54 -36.17 -5.09
N THR A 49 5.54 -35.41 -5.53
CA THR A 49 6.52 -35.86 -6.54
C THR A 49 7.34 -37.06 -6.04
N VAL A 50 7.81 -37.01 -4.78
CA VAL A 50 8.56 -38.11 -4.16
C VAL A 50 7.68 -39.34 -3.97
N ASP A 51 6.47 -39.17 -3.42
CA ASP A 51 5.55 -40.28 -3.16
C ASP A 51 5.08 -40.96 -4.44
N SER A 52 4.96 -40.21 -5.53
CA SER A 52 4.54 -40.72 -6.84
C SER A 52 5.70 -41.33 -7.64
N GLY A 53 6.94 -41.21 -7.16
CA GLY A 53 8.14 -41.72 -7.85
C GLY A 53 8.44 -41.04 -9.19
N TRP A 54 7.92 -39.82 -9.43
CA TRP A 54 8.05 -39.15 -10.74
C TRP A 54 9.48 -38.67 -11.02
N LEU A 55 10.20 -38.24 -9.98
CA LEU A 55 11.54 -37.71 -10.09
C LEU A 55 12.42 -38.29 -8.97
N ASP A 56 13.53 -38.89 -9.36
CA ASP A 56 14.53 -39.40 -8.41
C ASP A 56 15.51 -38.29 -8.00
N ARG A 57 15.00 -37.36 -7.19
CA ARG A 57 15.77 -36.23 -6.66
C ARG A 57 15.49 -36.05 -5.16
N PRO A 58 16.46 -35.54 -4.38
CA PRO A 58 16.25 -35.27 -2.97
C PRO A 58 15.09 -34.30 -2.74
N TYR A 59 14.30 -34.54 -1.70
CA TYR A 59 13.09 -33.75 -1.36
C TYR A 59 13.35 -32.23 -1.33
N TRP A 60 14.48 -31.80 -0.74
CA TRP A 60 14.82 -30.38 -0.63
C TRP A 60 15.12 -29.73 -1.98
N VAL A 61 15.68 -30.49 -2.94
CA VAL A 61 15.91 -30.00 -4.32
C VAL A 61 14.58 -29.76 -5.01
N LEU A 62 13.65 -30.70 -4.87
CA LEU A 62 12.30 -30.56 -5.42
C LEU A 62 11.56 -29.39 -4.78
N ALA A 63 11.64 -29.24 -3.45
CA ALA A 63 11.02 -28.12 -2.74
C ALA A 63 11.58 -26.77 -3.21
N ALA A 64 12.91 -26.64 -3.35
CA ALA A 64 13.53 -25.44 -3.89
C ALA A 64 13.11 -25.18 -5.36
N GLY A 65 13.05 -26.24 -6.18
CA GLY A 65 12.59 -26.15 -7.57
C GLY A 65 11.15 -25.64 -7.69
N PHE A 66 10.21 -26.21 -6.92
CA PHE A 66 8.82 -25.74 -6.90
C PHE A 66 8.67 -24.35 -6.29
N PHE A 67 9.51 -23.99 -5.31
CA PHE A 67 9.56 -22.64 -4.76
C PHE A 67 9.92 -21.61 -5.84
N LEU A 68 10.96 -21.88 -6.64
CA LEU A 68 11.37 -21.04 -7.76
C LEU A 68 10.36 -21.05 -8.91
N LEU A 69 9.71 -22.18 -9.18
CA LEU A 69 8.65 -22.24 -10.18
C LEU A 69 7.46 -21.33 -9.79
N TRP A 70 7.07 -21.36 -8.52
CA TRP A 70 6.05 -20.45 -8.00
C TRP A 70 6.51 -18.99 -8.07
N PHE A 71 7.78 -18.70 -7.74
CA PHE A 71 8.37 -17.36 -7.90
C PHE A 71 8.18 -16.83 -9.32
N LEU A 72 8.49 -17.66 -10.33
CA LEU A 72 8.37 -17.31 -11.73
C LEU A 72 6.91 -17.06 -12.13
N GLY A 73 6.00 -17.93 -11.69
CA GLY A 73 4.56 -17.77 -11.93
C GLY A 73 4.01 -16.46 -11.35
N GLU A 74 4.37 -16.13 -10.12
CA GLU A 74 3.94 -14.88 -9.48
C GLU A 74 4.60 -13.64 -10.09
N THR A 75 5.86 -13.76 -10.51
CA THR A 75 6.58 -12.72 -11.26
C THR A 75 5.86 -12.40 -12.56
N LEU A 76 5.49 -13.43 -13.34
CA LEU A 76 4.76 -13.28 -14.59
C LEU A 76 3.37 -12.69 -14.36
N TYR A 77 2.62 -13.21 -13.37
CA TYR A 77 1.30 -12.68 -13.02
C TYR A 77 1.35 -11.19 -12.67
N ASN A 78 2.26 -10.79 -11.78
CA ASN A 78 2.39 -9.38 -11.38
C ASN A 78 2.81 -8.51 -12.56
N TRP A 79 3.71 -8.99 -13.42
CA TRP A 79 4.10 -8.26 -14.63
C TRP A 79 2.92 -8.02 -15.58
N LEU A 80 2.10 -9.05 -15.82
CA LEU A 80 0.89 -8.94 -16.63
C LEU A 80 -0.14 -7.99 -15.99
N ALA A 81 -0.33 -8.04 -14.67
CA ALA A 81 -1.24 -7.15 -13.96
C ALA A 81 -0.81 -5.69 -14.05
N ILE A 82 0.50 -5.41 -13.91
CA ILE A 82 1.06 -4.06 -14.08
C ILE A 82 0.88 -3.58 -15.53
N HIS A 83 1.14 -4.44 -16.51
CA HIS A 83 0.94 -4.10 -17.91
C HIS A 83 -0.53 -3.79 -18.20
N ALA A 84 -1.46 -4.61 -17.72
CA ALA A 84 -2.90 -4.37 -17.84
C ALA A 84 -3.33 -3.04 -17.19
N LEU A 85 -2.81 -2.71 -16.01
CA LEU A 85 -3.04 -1.41 -15.38
C LEU A 85 -2.51 -0.26 -16.24
N SER A 86 -1.32 -0.42 -16.84
CA SER A 86 -0.69 0.58 -17.70
C SER A 86 -1.52 0.92 -18.94
N VAL A 87 -2.20 -0.07 -19.54
CA VAL A 87 -3.03 0.14 -20.74
C VAL A 87 -4.50 0.41 -20.43
N SER A 88 -4.93 0.22 -19.17
CA SER A 88 -6.32 0.45 -18.77
C SER A 88 -6.72 1.94 -18.80
N PRO A 89 -8.02 2.28 -18.90
CA PRO A 89 -8.49 3.66 -18.78
C PRO A 89 -8.44 4.20 -17.34
N LEU A 90 -8.05 3.39 -16.34
CA LEU A 90 -8.06 3.78 -14.93
C LEU A 90 -7.02 4.87 -14.65
N PRO A 91 -7.36 5.98 -13.97
CA PRO A 91 -6.37 7.00 -13.64
C PRO A 91 -5.33 6.43 -12.67
N LEU A 92 -4.04 6.65 -12.94
CA LEU A 92 -2.98 6.34 -11.96
C LEU A 92 -2.99 7.32 -10.79
N PHE A 93 -3.36 8.56 -11.07
CA PHE A 93 -3.51 9.66 -10.13
C PHE A 93 -4.98 10.10 -10.12
N PRO A 94 -5.82 9.50 -9.25
CA PRO A 94 -7.25 9.76 -9.28
C PRO A 94 -7.55 11.16 -8.74
N ARG A 95 -8.54 11.84 -9.32
CA ARG A 95 -8.97 13.17 -8.87
C ARG A 95 -9.85 13.04 -7.63
N PHE A 96 -9.55 13.85 -6.62
CA PHE A 96 -10.39 13.96 -5.43
C PHE A 96 -11.57 14.90 -5.69
N THR A 97 -12.69 14.56 -5.07
CA THR A 97 -13.92 15.36 -5.05
C THR A 97 -14.45 15.43 -3.62
N MET A 98 -15.24 16.48 -3.32
CA MET A 98 -15.92 16.59 -2.03
C MET A 98 -16.88 15.42 -1.83
N ASN A 99 -16.84 14.82 -0.64
CA ASN A 99 -17.79 13.80 -0.24
C ASN A 99 -18.99 14.44 0.49
N SER A 100 -20.07 14.71 -0.25
CA SER A 100 -21.31 15.28 0.28
C SER A 100 -22.34 14.22 0.72
N SER A 101 -22.08 12.92 0.49
CA SER A 101 -23.06 11.86 0.75
C SER A 101 -23.16 11.43 2.22
N GLY A 102 -22.33 11.97 3.12
CA GLY A 102 -22.31 11.64 4.54
C GLY A 102 -21.71 10.26 4.89
N GLU A 103 -21.45 9.40 3.89
CA GLU A 103 -20.86 8.06 4.09
C GLU A 103 -19.32 8.07 4.14
N GLU A 104 -18.75 8.84 5.06
CA GLU A 104 -17.30 8.95 5.20
C GLU A 104 -16.70 7.73 5.93
N TRP A 105 -17.26 7.42 7.10
CA TRP A 105 -16.72 6.42 8.02
C TRP A 105 -17.49 5.10 7.94
N PRO A 106 -16.81 3.95 7.80
CA PRO A 106 -17.50 2.66 7.87
C PRO A 106 -17.99 2.37 9.31
N THR A 107 -19.11 1.66 9.43
CA THR A 107 -19.82 1.39 10.70
C THR A 107 -19.15 0.36 11.62
N ASN A 108 -17.90 -0.05 11.33
CA ASN A 108 -17.22 -1.08 12.11
C ASN A 108 -16.64 -0.49 13.44
N PRO A 109 -16.81 -1.17 14.59
CA PRO A 109 -16.31 -0.73 15.90
C PRO A 109 -14.84 -0.33 15.92
N ARG A 110 -13.98 -0.96 15.11
CA ARG A 110 -12.55 -0.60 15.06
C ARG A 110 -12.32 0.82 14.56
N PHE A 111 -13.16 1.31 13.64
CA PHE A 111 -13.05 2.64 13.08
C PHE A 111 -13.62 3.70 14.04
N LEU A 112 -14.66 3.33 14.80
CA LEU A 112 -15.18 4.17 15.88
C LEU A 112 -14.10 4.46 16.93
N LYS A 113 -13.31 3.45 17.32
CA LYS A 113 -12.18 3.63 18.25
C LYS A 113 -11.14 4.65 17.74
N ILE A 114 -10.88 4.66 16.42
CA ILE A 114 -9.96 5.64 15.82
C ILE A 114 -10.54 7.05 15.92
N ARG A 115 -11.84 7.20 15.64
CA ARG A 115 -12.53 8.48 15.77
C ARG A 115 -12.55 9.00 17.20
N ASP A 116 -12.77 8.13 18.17
CA ASP A 116 -12.74 8.50 19.59
C ASP A 116 -11.32 8.88 20.02
N TRP A 117 -10.30 8.18 19.54
CA TRP A 117 -8.90 8.55 19.75
C TRP A 117 -8.54 9.91 19.15
N LEU A 118 -9.00 10.20 17.92
CA LEU A 118 -8.79 11.51 17.28
C LEU A 118 -9.35 12.66 18.12
N ARG A 119 -10.58 12.48 18.64
CA ARG A 119 -11.22 13.45 19.55
C ARG A 119 -10.41 13.63 20.83
N ALA A 120 -9.94 12.54 21.43
CA ALA A 120 -9.11 12.58 22.63
C ALA A 120 -7.74 13.24 22.41
N GLN A 121 -7.25 13.30 21.17
CA GLN A 121 -6.01 13.95 20.77
C GLN A 121 -6.23 15.35 20.17
N SER A 122 -7.44 15.91 20.28
CA SER A 122 -7.80 17.23 19.75
C SER A 122 -7.58 17.41 18.26
N PHE A 123 -7.63 16.32 17.47
CA PHE A 123 -7.64 16.42 16.01
C PHE A 123 -9.01 16.90 15.55
N LYS A 124 -9.03 18.00 14.80
CA LYS A 124 -10.23 18.58 14.21
C LYS A 124 -10.44 18.01 12.82
N HIS A 125 -11.67 17.61 12.52
CA HIS A 125 -12.06 17.24 11.16
C HIS A 125 -12.11 18.50 10.31
N VAL A 126 -11.56 18.42 9.10
CA VAL A 126 -11.50 19.55 8.16
C VAL A 126 -12.36 19.28 6.94
N GLN A 127 -12.23 18.08 6.34
CA GLN A 127 -12.89 17.78 5.08
C GLN A 127 -13.03 16.28 4.85
N ALA A 128 -14.14 15.88 4.21
CA ALA A 128 -14.37 14.54 3.71
C ALA A 128 -14.27 14.53 2.19
N LEU A 129 -13.44 13.65 1.65
CA LEU A 129 -13.12 13.57 0.22
C LEU A 129 -13.35 12.15 -0.29
N ARG A 130 -13.51 12.02 -1.60
CA ARG A 130 -13.55 10.73 -2.30
C ARG A 130 -12.85 10.80 -3.64
N ALA A 131 -12.29 9.69 -4.08
CA ALA A 131 -11.67 9.56 -5.38
C ALA A 131 -12.10 8.24 -6.02
N GLU A 132 -12.44 8.27 -7.31
CA GLU A 132 -12.81 7.07 -8.07
C GLU A 132 -11.54 6.42 -8.64
N VAL A 133 -11.33 5.15 -8.32
CA VAL A 133 -10.15 4.39 -8.78
C VAL A 133 -10.49 3.30 -9.80
N ALA A 134 -11.75 2.89 -9.84
CA ALA A 134 -12.34 2.03 -10.86
C ALA A 134 -13.84 2.33 -10.93
N PRO A 135 -14.53 1.96 -12.03
CA PRO A 135 -15.96 2.21 -12.16
C PRO A 135 -16.75 1.73 -10.93
N GLY A 136 -17.33 2.67 -10.19
CA GLY A 136 -18.11 2.39 -8.97
C GLY A 136 -17.28 2.02 -7.72
N VAL A 137 -15.95 2.08 -7.79
CA VAL A 137 -15.05 1.84 -6.66
C VAL A 137 -14.42 3.15 -6.21
N TYR A 138 -14.83 3.60 -5.02
CA TYR A 138 -14.39 4.86 -4.44
C TYR A 138 -13.45 4.63 -3.27
N LEU A 139 -12.30 5.32 -3.31
CA LEU A 139 -11.50 5.58 -2.13
C LEU A 139 -12.16 6.69 -1.32
N ARG A 140 -12.46 6.42 -0.05
CA ARG A 140 -13.01 7.41 0.88
C ARG A 140 -11.86 7.96 1.71
N VAL A 141 -11.80 9.28 1.84
CA VAL A 141 -10.70 9.97 2.53
C VAL A 141 -11.27 10.95 3.54
N SER A 142 -10.74 10.91 4.75
CA SER A 142 -11.08 11.82 5.82
C SER A 142 -9.86 12.63 6.22
N ILE A 143 -9.97 13.96 6.20
CA ILE A 143 -8.88 14.87 6.53
C ILE A 143 -9.10 15.48 7.91
N TYR A 144 -8.09 15.32 8.76
CA TYR A 144 -7.99 15.95 10.06
C TYR A 144 -6.75 16.83 10.15
N GLN A 145 -6.79 17.79 11.05
CA GLN A 145 -5.62 18.59 11.44
C GLN A 145 -5.50 18.58 12.96
N ASP A 146 -4.28 18.68 13.47
CA ASP A 146 -4.05 18.84 14.90
C ASP A 146 -4.47 20.25 15.37
N GLN A 147 -4.39 20.50 16.68
CA GLN A 147 -4.90 21.75 17.26
C GLN A 147 -4.22 23.00 16.72
N ALA A 148 -2.93 22.92 16.40
CA ALA A 148 -2.14 24.00 15.82
C ALA A 148 -2.22 24.05 14.30
N SER A 149 -3.01 23.16 13.67
CA SER A 149 -3.10 23.01 12.22
C SER A 149 -1.73 22.84 11.55
N GLN A 150 -0.77 22.20 12.20
CA GLN A 150 0.59 21.96 11.71
C GLN A 150 0.74 20.57 11.09
N ILE A 151 0.04 19.58 11.64
CA ILE A 151 0.05 18.20 11.18
C ILE A 151 -1.31 17.91 10.53
N ARG A 152 -1.29 17.66 9.22
CA ARG A 152 -2.43 17.18 8.46
C ARG A 152 -2.44 15.66 8.44
N LEU A 153 -3.52 15.07 8.90
CA LEU A 153 -3.76 13.63 8.86
C LEU A 153 -4.78 13.32 7.77
N GLN A 154 -4.39 12.45 6.84
CA GLN A 154 -5.25 11.83 5.88
C GLN A 154 -5.53 10.38 6.28
N ILE A 155 -6.81 10.03 6.43
CA ILE A 155 -7.27 8.66 6.67
C ILE A 155 -7.93 8.16 5.40
N THR A 156 -7.34 7.15 4.78
CA THR A 156 -7.84 6.56 3.53
C THR A 156 -8.44 5.19 3.80
N PHE A 157 -9.70 5.03 3.43
CA PHE A 157 -10.41 3.75 3.46
C PHE A 157 -10.36 3.11 2.07
N ILE A 158 -9.72 1.93 2.00
CA ILE A 158 -9.50 1.18 0.77
C ILE A 158 -10.44 -0.03 0.77
N PRO A 159 -11.47 -0.06 -0.09
CA PRO A 159 -12.34 -1.23 -0.22
C PRO A 159 -11.53 -2.41 -0.74
N GLN A 160 -11.81 -3.61 -0.23
CA GLN A 160 -11.23 -4.86 -0.68
C GLN A 160 -12.29 -5.67 -1.44
N PRO A 161 -11.90 -6.53 -2.40
CA PRO A 161 -12.84 -7.35 -3.17
C PRO A 161 -13.73 -8.27 -2.32
N ASN A 162 -13.28 -8.64 -1.12
CA ASN A 162 -14.02 -9.47 -0.17
C ASN A 162 -15.02 -8.67 0.71
N GLY A 163 -15.23 -7.38 0.42
CA GLY A 163 -16.10 -6.49 1.19
C GLY A 163 -15.46 -5.93 2.47
N ALA A 164 -14.24 -6.36 2.83
CA ALA A 164 -13.50 -5.76 3.93
C ALA A 164 -12.98 -4.37 3.52
N ILE A 165 -12.66 -3.54 4.51
CA ILE A 165 -12.11 -2.20 4.27
C ILE A 165 -10.75 -2.14 4.95
N SER A 166 -9.70 -1.83 4.22
CA SER A 166 -8.42 -1.49 4.83
C SER A 166 -8.37 -0.01 5.15
N VAL A 167 -7.63 0.37 6.19
CA VAL A 167 -7.41 1.78 6.54
C VAL A 167 -5.92 2.09 6.49
N CYS A 168 -5.57 3.19 5.85
CA CYS A 168 -4.22 3.73 5.82
C CYS A 168 -4.24 5.16 6.36
N TYR A 169 -3.14 5.56 6.97
CA TYR A 169 -2.94 6.88 7.51
C TYR A 169 -1.74 7.50 6.79
N SER A 170 -1.86 8.78 6.45
CA SER A 170 -0.76 9.60 5.96
C SER A 170 -0.73 10.89 6.77
N LEU A 171 0.40 11.17 7.39
CA LEU A 171 0.65 12.38 8.18
C LEU A 171 1.58 13.29 7.39
N ALA A 172 1.17 14.53 7.17
CA ALA A 172 1.91 15.52 6.42
C ALA A 172 2.14 16.80 7.23
N THR A 173 3.35 17.33 7.17
CA THR A 173 3.73 18.63 7.74
C THR A 173 4.51 19.42 6.71
N GLN A 174 4.11 20.67 6.47
CA GLN A 174 4.90 21.63 5.70
C GLN A 174 5.84 22.39 6.64
N THR A 175 7.01 22.75 6.13
CA THR A 175 8.04 23.44 6.92
C THR A 175 8.38 24.79 6.31
N THR A 176 8.90 25.71 7.13
CA THR A 176 9.36 27.03 6.68
C THR A 176 10.47 26.94 5.63
N SER A 177 11.25 25.85 5.64
CA SER A 177 12.28 25.53 4.65
C SER A 177 11.74 25.06 3.29
N GLY A 178 10.42 24.95 3.10
CA GLY A 178 9.81 24.50 1.84
C GLY A 178 9.70 22.98 1.67
N TYR A 179 10.21 22.20 2.64
CA TYR A 179 10.08 20.75 2.65
C TYR A 179 8.72 20.28 3.19
N ARG A 180 8.21 19.21 2.61
CA ARG A 180 7.02 18.48 3.04
C ARG A 180 7.41 17.13 3.63
N TYR A 181 7.22 16.96 4.93
CA TYR A 181 7.44 15.68 5.59
C TYR A 181 6.17 14.84 5.47
N VAL A 182 6.26 13.66 4.85
CA VAL A 182 5.14 12.72 4.75
C VAL A 182 5.50 11.42 5.46
N THR A 183 4.67 10.97 6.38
CA THR A 183 4.82 9.66 7.07
C THR A 183 3.52 8.89 6.95
N ASP A 184 3.56 7.80 6.19
CA ASP A 184 2.38 7.01 5.91
C ASP A 184 2.58 5.52 6.21
N ASN A 185 1.50 4.74 6.15
CA ASN A 185 1.55 3.29 6.18
C ASN A 185 0.83 2.66 4.97
N LEU A 186 0.85 3.36 3.83
CA LEU A 186 0.28 2.87 2.58
C LEU A 186 1.04 1.60 2.15
N TYR A 187 0.28 0.57 1.79
CA TYR A 187 0.81 -0.70 1.29
C TYR A 187 0.49 -0.92 -0.19
N LEU A 188 0.00 0.12 -0.88
CA LEU A 188 -0.19 0.12 -2.32
C LEU A 188 1.13 0.47 -3.01
N PRO A 189 1.48 -0.20 -4.12
CA PRO A 189 2.67 0.12 -4.89
C PRO A 189 2.48 1.47 -5.58
N PHE A 190 3.49 2.32 -5.51
CA PHE A 190 3.57 3.59 -6.22
C PHE A 190 4.54 3.50 -7.40
N GLY A 191 5.75 2.98 -7.16
CA GLY A 191 6.84 2.78 -8.12
C GLY A 191 7.50 4.06 -8.64
N GLY A 192 6.82 5.20 -8.52
CA GLY A 192 7.24 6.49 -9.05
C GLY A 192 8.15 7.29 -8.13
N PHE A 193 8.44 8.50 -8.58
CA PHE A 193 9.22 9.52 -7.92
C PHE A 193 8.32 10.51 -7.17
N TYR A 194 8.86 11.05 -6.09
CA TYR A 194 8.27 12.16 -5.38
C TYR A 194 8.99 13.46 -5.75
N PRO A 195 8.34 14.63 -5.65
CA PRO A 195 9.02 15.91 -5.75
C PRO A 195 10.18 15.99 -4.76
N GLU A 196 11.27 16.67 -5.11
CA GLU A 196 12.50 16.71 -4.31
C GLU A 196 12.30 17.27 -2.90
N ASN A 197 11.36 18.20 -2.75
CA ASN A 197 11.01 18.79 -1.48
C ASN A 197 10.14 17.86 -0.60
N TRP A 198 9.79 16.65 -1.05
CA TRP A 198 8.99 15.70 -0.27
C TRP A 198 9.86 14.64 0.40
N LEU A 199 9.85 14.67 1.72
CA LEU A 199 10.56 13.71 2.56
C LEU A 199 9.60 12.62 3.02
N VAL A 200 9.37 11.64 2.13
CA VAL A 200 8.41 10.55 2.34
C VAL A 200 9.03 9.39 3.12
N SER A 201 8.32 8.89 4.13
CA SER A 201 8.64 7.63 4.82
C SER A 201 7.39 6.77 4.94
N ARG A 202 7.35 5.69 4.17
CA ARG A 202 6.27 4.71 4.26
C ARG A 202 6.64 3.59 5.23
N ASN A 203 5.73 3.26 6.13
CA ASN A 203 5.91 2.26 7.18
C ASN A 203 4.72 1.28 7.20
N PRO A 204 4.59 0.38 6.20
CA PRO A 204 3.44 -0.52 6.07
C PRO A 204 3.17 -1.39 7.32
N TRP A 205 4.21 -1.71 8.10
CA TRP A 205 4.12 -2.45 9.36
C TRP A 205 3.46 -1.67 10.51
N SER A 206 3.49 -0.33 10.48
CA SER A 206 2.88 0.50 11.53
C SER A 206 1.39 0.66 11.27
N ARG A 207 0.57 -0.23 11.85
CA ARG A 207 -0.88 -0.28 11.58
C ARG A 207 -1.74 0.57 12.52
N THR A 208 -1.15 1.19 13.54
CA THR A 208 -1.87 2.05 14.48
C THR A 208 -1.51 3.51 14.25
N LEU A 209 -2.53 4.38 14.26
CA LEU A 209 -2.35 5.82 14.12
C LEU A 209 -1.47 6.43 15.22
N PRO A 210 -1.57 6.06 16.52
CA PRO A 210 -0.68 6.57 17.56
C PRO A 210 0.80 6.31 17.27
N SER A 211 1.14 5.09 16.82
CA SER A 211 2.52 4.71 16.47
C SER A 211 3.04 5.54 15.31
N LEU A 212 2.21 5.71 14.27
CA LEU A 212 2.60 6.49 13.10
C LEU A 212 2.77 7.98 13.42
N LEU A 213 1.92 8.54 14.29
CA LEU A 213 2.04 9.91 14.77
C LEU A 213 3.31 10.13 15.60
N ALA A 214 3.64 9.18 16.48
CA ALA A 214 4.88 9.23 17.26
C ALA A 214 6.12 9.20 16.34
N LEU A 215 6.11 8.34 15.31
CA LEU A 215 7.16 8.29 14.30
C LEU A 215 7.27 9.61 13.52
N HIS A 216 6.15 10.19 13.10
CA HIS A 216 6.12 11.45 12.38
C HIS A 216 6.71 12.60 13.22
N ARG A 217 6.26 12.75 14.47
CA ARG A 217 6.79 13.75 15.41
C ARG A 217 8.28 13.55 15.67
N LYS A 218 8.73 12.31 15.88
CA LYS A 218 10.15 11.99 16.07
C LYS A 218 10.99 12.40 14.86
N ARG A 219 10.48 12.24 13.63
CA ARG A 219 11.15 12.70 12.41
C ARG A 219 11.29 14.22 12.37
N LEU A 220 10.22 14.95 12.67
CA LEU A 220 10.23 16.42 12.69
C LEU A 220 11.22 16.96 13.73
N VAL A 221 11.20 16.42 14.95
CA VAL A 221 12.14 16.80 16.03
C VAL A 221 13.58 16.50 15.63
N ARG A 222 13.85 15.31 15.06
CA ARG A 222 15.21 14.94 14.62
C ARG A 222 15.76 15.87 13.54
N ALA A 223 14.90 16.37 12.66
CA ALA A 223 15.26 17.31 11.62
C ALA A 223 15.29 18.78 12.09
N ASN A 224 14.93 19.06 13.35
CA ASN A 224 14.69 20.41 13.86
C ASN A 224 13.76 21.22 12.94
N ALA A 225 12.76 20.55 12.38
CA ALA A 225 11.87 21.11 11.37
C ALA A 225 10.86 22.08 12.02
N MET A 226 10.80 23.31 11.53
CA MET A 226 9.80 24.28 11.95
C MET A 226 8.53 24.10 11.13
N ALA A 227 7.48 23.60 11.76
CA ALA A 227 6.19 23.34 11.12
C ALA A 227 5.44 24.64 10.81
N LEU A 228 4.88 24.71 9.61
CA LEU A 228 3.95 25.76 9.18
C LEU A 228 2.51 25.36 9.45
N GLU A 229 1.66 26.37 9.64
CA GLU A 229 0.22 26.18 9.70
C GLU A 229 -0.36 25.89 8.31
N TRP A 230 -1.26 24.92 8.24
CA TRP A 230 -2.00 24.53 7.06
C TRP A 230 -3.13 25.52 6.76
N ASN A 231 -2.86 26.47 5.87
CA ASN A 231 -3.87 27.44 5.42
C ASN A 231 -4.56 27.07 4.09
N THR A 232 -4.02 26.08 3.38
CA THR A 232 -4.57 25.63 2.08
C THR A 232 -5.72 24.65 2.27
N ASP A 233 -6.81 24.82 1.52
CA ASP A 233 -7.92 23.86 1.46
C ASP A 233 -7.42 22.44 1.09
N PRO A 234 -7.85 21.37 1.79
CA PRO A 234 -7.33 20.02 1.54
C PRO A 234 -7.64 19.44 0.16
N LEU A 235 -8.79 19.75 -0.44
CA LEU A 235 -9.12 19.26 -1.78
C LEU A 235 -8.17 19.84 -2.82
N ASN A 236 -7.96 21.16 -2.77
CA ASN A 236 -7.03 21.84 -3.68
C ASN A 236 -5.61 21.31 -3.49
N ASP A 237 -5.15 21.18 -2.24
CA ASP A 237 -3.83 20.64 -1.92
C ASP A 237 -3.64 19.22 -2.48
N LEU A 238 -4.57 18.28 -2.25
CA LEU A 238 -4.44 16.91 -2.74
C LEU A 238 -4.48 16.82 -4.27
N ASN A 239 -5.32 17.61 -4.94
CA ASN A 239 -5.36 17.62 -6.40
C ASN A 239 -4.11 18.26 -7.02
N SER A 240 -3.59 19.34 -6.43
CA SER A 240 -2.30 19.91 -6.84
C SER A 240 -1.16 18.90 -6.68
N GLN A 241 -1.16 18.12 -5.59
CA GLN A 241 -0.22 17.02 -5.39
C GLN A 241 -0.32 15.95 -6.47
N GLN A 242 -1.53 15.56 -6.90
CA GLN A 242 -1.70 14.58 -7.99
C GLN A 242 -1.09 15.09 -9.30
N VAL A 243 -1.31 16.37 -9.62
CA VAL A 243 -0.76 17.00 -10.83
C VAL A 243 0.77 17.08 -10.76
N GLU A 244 1.32 17.51 -9.63
CA GLU A 244 2.78 17.60 -9.42
C GLU A 244 3.43 16.21 -9.54
N LEU A 245 2.84 15.18 -8.94
CA LEU A 245 3.31 13.81 -9.05
C LEU A 245 3.27 13.32 -10.51
N GLU A 246 2.18 13.57 -11.23
CA GLU A 246 2.08 13.18 -12.64
C GLU A 246 3.13 13.87 -13.51
N GLN A 247 3.37 15.17 -13.29
CA GLN A 247 4.37 15.94 -14.01
C GLN A 247 5.77 15.38 -13.76
N VAL A 248 6.21 15.32 -12.50
CA VAL A 248 7.55 14.84 -12.12
C VAL A 248 7.79 13.42 -12.63
N ASN A 249 6.79 12.54 -12.54
CA ASN A 249 6.94 11.17 -13.02
C ASN A 249 6.96 11.05 -14.55
N THR A 250 6.37 11.99 -15.27
CA THR A 250 6.50 12.07 -16.73
C THR A 250 7.90 12.57 -17.10
N GLU A 251 8.39 13.62 -16.44
CA GLU A 251 9.72 14.21 -16.68
C GLU A 251 10.86 13.24 -16.38
N LEU A 252 10.74 12.45 -15.31
CA LEU A 252 11.73 11.45 -14.90
C LEU A 252 11.58 10.10 -15.62
N GLY A 253 10.71 10.02 -16.64
CA GLY A 253 10.56 8.82 -17.48
C GLY A 253 9.90 7.62 -16.80
N PHE A 254 9.21 7.81 -15.67
CA PHE A 254 8.37 6.77 -15.07
C PHE A 254 7.05 6.61 -15.85
N LEU A 255 6.42 7.72 -16.22
CA LEU A 255 5.22 7.76 -17.06
C LEU A 255 5.59 8.04 -18.50
N THR A 256 4.77 7.50 -19.39
CA THR A 256 4.77 7.85 -20.80
C THR A 256 4.15 9.25 -20.98
N PRO A 257 4.72 10.13 -21.84
CA PRO A 257 4.11 11.40 -22.20
C PRO A 257 2.68 11.23 -22.69
N HIS A 258 1.81 12.19 -22.39
CA HIS A 258 0.36 12.08 -22.64
C HIS A 258 0.00 11.69 -24.07
N GLN A 259 0.68 12.26 -25.05
CA GLN A 259 0.49 12.00 -26.48
C GLN A 259 0.77 10.55 -26.89
N ASP A 260 1.64 9.86 -26.16
CA ASP A 260 2.13 8.52 -26.49
C ASP A 260 1.42 7.42 -25.66
N ARG A 261 0.51 7.80 -24.75
CA ARG A 261 -0.14 6.87 -23.80
C ARG A 261 -1.12 5.91 -24.47
N GLU A 262 -1.75 6.31 -25.58
CA GLU A 262 -2.67 5.45 -26.31
C GLU A 262 -1.95 4.25 -26.94
N ASP A 263 -0.73 4.48 -27.46
CA ASP A 263 0.06 3.45 -28.14
C ASP A 263 0.89 2.59 -27.17
N TYR A 264 1.51 3.21 -26.17
CA TYR A 264 2.49 2.54 -25.30
C TYR A 264 1.98 2.26 -23.88
N GLY A 265 0.80 2.75 -23.53
CA GLY A 265 0.27 2.76 -22.16
C GLY A 265 0.88 3.86 -21.29
N LYS A 266 0.37 3.97 -20.06
CA LYS A 266 0.68 5.07 -19.12
C LYS A 266 2.06 4.97 -18.48
N MET A 267 2.60 3.76 -18.29
CA MET A 267 3.89 3.52 -17.66
C MET A 267 4.93 3.05 -18.68
N THR A 268 6.14 3.60 -18.58
CA THR A 268 7.28 3.12 -19.36
C THR A 268 7.71 1.72 -18.93
N TYR A 269 8.60 1.07 -19.68
CA TYR A 269 9.18 -0.22 -19.27
C TYR A 269 9.84 -0.12 -17.89
N GLU A 270 10.67 0.91 -17.69
CA GLU A 270 11.32 1.18 -16.40
C GLU A 270 10.32 1.46 -15.28
N GLY A 271 9.25 2.21 -15.58
CA GLY A 271 8.16 2.44 -14.64
C GLY A 271 7.50 1.14 -14.19
N ARG A 272 7.17 0.25 -15.13
CA ARG A 272 6.61 -1.07 -14.82
C ARG A 272 7.55 -1.93 -13.99
N TYR A 273 8.85 -1.92 -14.30
CA TYR A 273 9.86 -2.63 -13.51
C TYR A 273 9.97 -2.10 -12.07
N ARG A 274 9.91 -0.78 -11.88
CA ARG A 274 9.91 -0.17 -10.54
C ARG A 274 8.68 -0.55 -9.73
N VAL A 275 7.49 -0.52 -10.34
CA VAL A 275 6.25 -0.98 -9.71
C VAL A 275 6.35 -2.47 -9.36
N TRP A 276 6.85 -3.30 -10.27
CA TRP A 276 7.06 -4.73 -10.03
C TRP A 276 7.95 -4.98 -8.81
N LYS A 277 9.08 -4.29 -8.71
CA LYS A 277 9.99 -4.39 -7.57
C LYS A 277 9.29 -3.97 -6.26
N GLU A 278 8.52 -2.89 -6.29
CA GLU A 278 7.82 -2.42 -5.10
C GLU A 278 6.68 -3.35 -4.68
N ILE A 279 5.96 -3.95 -5.63
CA ILE A 279 4.97 -5.00 -5.35
C ILE A 279 5.63 -6.12 -4.55
N TRP A 280 6.78 -6.64 -4.99
CA TRP A 280 7.51 -7.67 -4.24
C TRP A 280 7.89 -7.22 -2.84
N LEU A 281 8.50 -6.03 -2.70
CA LEU A 281 8.94 -5.50 -1.42
C LEU A 281 7.78 -5.30 -0.43
N LEU A 282 6.65 -4.77 -0.89
CA LEU A 282 5.46 -4.56 -0.06
C LEU A 282 4.77 -5.87 0.29
N ASN A 283 4.56 -6.75 -0.71
CA ASN A 283 3.80 -7.98 -0.53
C ASN A 283 4.52 -9.04 0.31
N TYR A 284 5.86 -9.05 0.29
CA TYR A 284 6.63 -10.08 0.96
C TYR A 284 7.41 -9.57 2.16
N PHE A 285 7.75 -8.28 2.20
CA PHE A 285 8.57 -7.72 3.27
C PHE A 285 7.92 -6.53 3.96
N GLY A 286 6.78 -6.02 3.47
CA GLY A 286 6.13 -4.83 4.00
C GLY A 286 7.04 -3.60 3.97
N ARG A 287 7.92 -3.50 2.97
CA ARG A 287 8.85 -2.38 2.79
C ARG A 287 8.51 -1.64 1.51
N SER A 288 8.42 -0.31 1.57
CA SER A 288 8.41 0.49 0.35
C SER A 288 9.81 0.53 -0.24
N ALA A 289 9.90 0.65 -1.56
CA ALA A 289 11.17 0.99 -2.18
C ALA A 289 11.54 2.43 -1.78
N ARG A 290 12.83 2.67 -1.52
CA ARG A 290 13.39 4.02 -1.46
C ARG A 290 14.02 4.27 -2.80
N TYR A 291 13.61 5.35 -3.45
CA TYR A 291 14.19 5.79 -4.70
C TYR A 291 14.96 7.06 -4.36
N GLU A 292 16.26 6.87 -4.14
CA GLU A 292 17.27 7.94 -4.12
C GLU A 292 17.75 8.18 -5.55
#